data_AF-A0A1S6J0M7-F1
#
_entry.id   AF-A0A1S6J0M7-F1
#
_cell.length_a   1.000
_cell.length_b   1.000
_cell.length_c   1.000
_cell.angle_alpha   90.00
_cell.angle_beta   90.00
_cell.angle_gamma   90.00
#
_symmetry.space_group_name_H-M   'P 1'
#
loop_
_entity.id
_entity.type
_entity.pdbx_description
1 polymer ?
#
loop_
_entity_poly.entity_id
_entity_poly.type
_entity_poly.pdbx_seq_one_letter_code
_entity_poly.pdbx_strand_id
1 'polypeptide(L)'
;MGLLGALWIFWDTRKQGYSLESSVRWAIGTFLVPAAVIPFYLMQSTIKNKFRKSYPRDPRDVTSHILLRCPWCGEFYQGNPEHCPFCQRELKID
;
A
#
# COMPACT_ATOMS: atom_id res chain seq x y z
N MET A 1 9.41 -31.10 -0.45
CA MET A 1 9.79 -30.21 0.69
C MET A 1 8.82 -30.29 1.87
N GLY A 2 7.50 -30.35 1.68
CA GLY A 2 6.54 -30.42 2.81
C GLY A 2 6.62 -31.68 3.69
N LEU A 3 6.85 -32.85 3.10
CA LEU A 3 6.91 -34.14 3.83
C LEU A 3 8.09 -34.24 4.81
N LEU A 4 9.26 -33.69 4.43
CA LEU A 4 10.44 -33.65 5.30
C LEU A 4 10.20 -32.72 6.51
N GLY A 5 9.52 -31.58 6.29
CA GLY A 5 9.12 -30.69 7.38
C GLY A 5 8.14 -31.34 8.35
N ALA A 6 7.14 -32.05 7.83
CA ALA A 6 6.16 -32.76 8.66
C ALA A 6 6.80 -33.87 9.51
N LEU A 7 7.72 -34.64 8.94
CA LEU A 7 8.48 -35.68 9.67
C LEU A 7 9.38 -35.07 10.76
N TRP A 8 10.01 -33.93 10.49
CA TRP A 8 10.85 -33.25 11.47
C TRP A 8 10.04 -32.72 12.67
N ILE A 9 8.90 -32.09 12.40
CA ILE A 9 7.97 -31.58 13.42
C ILE A 9 7.36 -32.71 14.25
N PHE A 10 7.02 -33.84 13.61
CA PHE A 10 6.54 -35.02 14.33
C PHE A 10 7.61 -35.58 15.28
N TRP A 11 8.87 -35.61 14.86
CA TRP A 11 9.97 -36.09 15.71
C TRP A 11 10.29 -35.11 16.84
N ASP A 12 10.27 -33.80 16.58
CA ASP A 12 10.52 -32.75 17.57
C ASP A 12 9.48 -32.75 18.70
N THR A 13 8.19 -32.85 18.33
CA THR A 13 7.11 -32.89 19.32
C THR A 13 7.12 -34.18 20.16
N ARG A 14 7.56 -35.31 19.59
CA ARG A 14 7.74 -36.58 20.33
C ARG A 14 8.88 -36.50 21.33
N LYS A 15 9.99 -35.81 21.00
CA LYS A 15 11.11 -35.59 21.93
C LYS A 15 10.74 -34.72 23.12
N GLN A 16 9.78 -33.82 22.96
CA GLN A 16 9.27 -32.96 24.01
C GLN A 16 8.16 -33.63 24.87
N GLY A 17 7.82 -34.90 24.58
CA GLY A 17 6.86 -35.67 25.39
C GLY A 17 5.38 -35.31 25.19
N TYR A 18 5.06 -34.56 24.14
CA TYR A 18 3.68 -34.15 23.86
C TYR A 18 2.83 -35.32 23.34
N SER A 19 1.55 -35.32 23.72
CA SER A 19 0.56 -36.28 23.21
C SER A 19 0.36 -36.12 21.70
N LEU A 20 0.04 -37.20 20.99
CA LEU A 20 -0.16 -37.20 19.53
C LEU A 20 -1.14 -36.12 19.07
N GLU A 21 -2.22 -35.90 19.83
CA GLU A 21 -3.20 -34.85 19.54
C GLU A 21 -2.60 -33.44 19.63
N SER A 22 -1.71 -33.20 20.59
CA SER A 22 -1.03 -31.91 20.74
C SER A 22 -0.07 -31.66 19.58
N SER A 23 0.71 -32.68 19.18
CA SER A 23 1.60 -32.60 18.02
C SER A 23 0.85 -32.29 16.72
N VAL A 24 -0.29 -32.94 16.50
CA VAL A 24 -1.11 -32.72 15.30
C VAL A 24 -1.68 -31.30 15.27
N ARG A 25 -2.18 -30.79 16.41
CA ARG A 25 -2.67 -29.40 16.51
C ARG A 25 -1.57 -28.38 16.24
N TRP A 26 -0.34 -28.61 16.72
CA TRP A 26 0.81 -27.73 16.45
C TRP A 26 1.23 -27.74 14.98
N ALA A 27 1.25 -28.92 14.34
CA ALA A 27 1.56 -29.03 12.91
C ALA A 27 0.51 -28.32 12.05
N ILE A 28 -0.77 -28.50 12.35
CA ILE A 28 -1.88 -27.84 11.65
C ILE A 28 -1.84 -26.32 11.87
N GLY A 29 -1.63 -25.87 13.11
CA GLY A 29 -1.53 -24.46 13.44
C GLY A 29 -0.41 -23.77 12.69
N THR A 30 0.78 -24.36 12.64
CA THR A 30 1.94 -23.77 11.94
C THR A 30 1.69 -23.57 10.45
N PHE A 31 0.91 -24.45 9.82
CA PHE A 31 0.61 -24.35 8.38
C PHE A 31 -0.59 -23.43 8.08
N LEU A 32 -1.63 -23.47 8.91
CA LEU A 32 -2.87 -22.70 8.70
C LEU A 32 -2.79 -21.26 9.22
N VAL A 33 -2.00 -20.98 10.26
CA VAL A 33 -1.90 -19.64 10.85
C VAL A 33 -1.37 -18.61 9.85
N PRO A 34 -0.25 -18.82 9.13
CA PRO A 34 0.21 -17.85 8.13
C PRO A 34 -0.80 -17.70 6.98
N ALA A 35 -1.39 -18.82 6.55
CA ALA A 35 -2.37 -18.85 5.47
C ALA A 35 -3.66 -18.08 5.80
N ALA A 36 -4.04 -18.00 7.08
CA ALA A 36 -5.21 -17.23 7.52
C ALA A 36 -4.86 -15.78 7.91
N VAL A 37 -3.74 -15.57 8.61
CA VAL A 37 -3.35 -14.25 9.13
C VAL A 37 -2.98 -13.28 8.02
N ILE A 38 -2.26 -13.72 6.99
CA ILE A 38 -1.84 -12.86 5.87
C ILE A 38 -3.04 -12.28 5.12
N PRO A 39 -3.99 -13.08 4.59
CA PRO A 39 -5.15 -12.52 3.90
C PRO A 39 -6.03 -11.69 4.84
N PHE A 40 -6.18 -12.08 6.11
CA PHE A 40 -6.94 -11.30 7.08
C PHE A 40 -6.32 -9.92 7.35
N TYR A 41 -5.00 -9.85 7.49
CA TYR A 41 -4.26 -8.60 7.66
C TYR A 41 -4.38 -7.68 6.43
N LEU A 42 -4.22 -8.25 5.23
CA LEU A 42 -4.38 -7.50 3.98
C LEU A 42 -5.83 -7.03 3.78
N MET A 43 -6.82 -7.85 4.14
CA MET A 43 -8.23 -7.49 4.07
C MET A 43 -8.55 -6.33 5.01
N GLN A 44 -8.04 -6.33 6.25
CA GLN A 44 -8.19 -5.19 7.17
C GLN A 44 -7.57 -3.90 6.62
N SER A 45 -6.37 -3.97 6.03
CA SER A 45 -5.74 -2.80 5.41
C SER A 45 -6.54 -2.25 4.22
N THR A 46 -7.12 -3.16 3.42
CA THR A 46 -7.91 -2.81 2.24
C THR A 46 -9.23 -2.18 2.63
N ILE A 47 -9.92 -2.75 3.63
CA ILE A 47 -11.17 -2.22 4.17
C ILE A 47 -10.93 -0.83 4.80
N LYS A 48 -9.89 -0.67 5.63
CA LYS A 48 -9.53 0.65 6.20
C LYS A 48 -9.25 1.70 5.13
N ASN A 49 -8.56 1.32 4.05
CA ASN A 49 -8.29 2.23 2.94
C ASN A 49 -9.53 2.52 2.07
N LYS A 50 -10.47 1.57 1.95
CA LYS A 50 -11.74 1.79 1.24
C LYS A 50 -12.63 2.81 1.95
N PHE A 51 -12.68 2.77 3.28
CA PHE A 51 -13.39 3.76 4.09
C PHE A 51 -12.69 5.13 4.12
N ARG A 52 -11.35 5.19 3.96
CA ARG A 52 -10.61 6.45 3.80
C ARG A 52 -10.66 7.05 2.39
N LYS A 53 -11.03 6.29 1.36
CA LYS A 53 -11.11 6.73 -0.04
C LYS A 53 -12.40 7.48 -0.41
N SER A 54 -13.32 7.69 0.55
CA SER A 54 -14.50 8.53 0.29
C SER A 54 -14.20 10.03 0.24
N TYR A 55 -12.95 10.45 0.49
CA TYR A 55 -12.51 11.78 0.11
C TYR A 55 -11.95 11.70 -1.30
N PRO A 56 -12.53 12.38 -2.31
CA PRO A 56 -11.87 12.55 -3.58
C PRO A 56 -10.55 13.26 -3.29
N ARG A 57 -9.44 12.52 -3.36
CA ARG A 57 -8.14 13.16 -3.53
C ARG A 57 -8.13 13.62 -4.96
N ASP A 58 -8.53 14.87 -5.18
CA ASP A 58 -8.04 15.63 -6.32
C ASP A 58 -6.52 15.39 -6.41
N PRO A 59 -5.97 15.16 -7.61
CA PRO A 59 -4.53 15.11 -7.78
C PRO A 59 -3.98 16.40 -7.19
N ARG A 60 -3.19 16.29 -6.11
CA ARG A 60 -2.52 17.44 -5.52
C ARG A 60 -1.54 17.96 -6.55
N ASP A 61 -1.97 18.97 -7.28
CA ASP A 61 -1.15 19.67 -8.25
C ASP A 61 -0.03 20.36 -7.46
N VAL A 62 1.15 19.71 -7.43
CA VAL A 62 2.36 20.17 -6.70
C VAL A 62 2.83 21.55 -7.18
N THR A 63 2.27 21.98 -8.30
CA THR A 63 2.53 23.24 -8.99
C THR A 63 1.70 24.41 -8.45
N SER A 64 0.65 24.16 -7.65
CA SER A 64 -0.22 25.22 -7.11
C SER A 64 0.51 26.31 -6.29
N HIS A 65 1.70 26.01 -5.77
CA HIS A 65 2.50 26.95 -4.98
C HIS A 65 3.73 27.51 -5.69
N ILE A 66 4.04 27.10 -6.93
CA ILE A 66 5.20 27.66 -7.63
C ILE A 66 4.84 29.01 -8.27
N LEU A 67 5.73 29.98 -8.05
CA LEU A 67 5.66 31.31 -8.66
C LEU A 67 6.42 31.24 -10.00
N LEU A 68 5.69 31.33 -11.10
CA LEU A 68 6.24 31.30 -12.46
C LEU A 68 6.21 32.71 -13.05
N ARG A 69 7.20 33.03 -13.89
CA ARG A 69 7.25 34.30 -14.62
C ARG A 69 6.73 34.12 -16.03
N CYS A 70 5.77 34.94 -16.45
CA CYS A 70 5.24 34.90 -17.81
C CYS A 70 6.31 35.33 -18.82
N PRO A 71 6.58 34.54 -19.87
CA PRO A 71 7.58 34.89 -20.88
C PRO A 71 7.17 36.09 -21.75
N TRP A 72 5.89 36.46 -21.81
CA TRP A 72 5.40 37.48 -22.74
C TRP A 72 5.11 38.83 -22.08
N CYS A 73 4.60 38.86 -20.84
CA CYS A 73 4.40 40.12 -20.09
C CYS A 73 5.40 40.32 -18.94
N GLY A 74 6.15 39.29 -18.57
CA GLY A 74 7.14 39.38 -17.50
C GLY A 74 6.57 39.35 -16.07
N GLU A 75 5.23 39.29 -15.92
CA GLU A 75 4.54 39.22 -14.63
C GLU A 75 4.60 37.83 -14.00
N PHE A 76 4.54 37.80 -12.66
CA PHE A 76 4.57 36.56 -11.89
C PHE A 76 3.16 36.03 -11.60
N TYR A 77 2.92 34.76 -11.88
CA TYR A 77 1.66 34.08 -11.58
C TYR A 77 1.91 32.79 -10.78
N GLN A 78 0.87 32.33 -10.09
CA GLN A 78 0.89 31.10 -9.28
C GLN A 78 0.19 29.97 -10.02
N GLY A 79 0.71 28.75 -9.88
CA GLY A 79 0.11 27.56 -10.50
C GLY A 79 0.51 27.35 -11.96
N ASN A 80 -0.16 26.40 -12.63
CA ASN A 80 0.03 26.10 -14.05
C ASN A 80 -1.25 26.37 -14.85
N PRO A 81 -1.69 27.63 -14.99
CA PRO A 81 -2.78 27.95 -15.88
C PRO A 81 -2.32 27.82 -17.34
N GLU A 82 -3.22 27.34 -18.22
CA GLU A 82 -2.95 27.26 -19.66
C GLU A 82 -2.75 28.65 -20.30
N HIS A 83 -3.34 29.68 -19.67
CA HIS A 83 -3.28 31.07 -20.11
C HIS A 83 -2.75 31.96 -18.99
N CYS A 84 -1.93 32.95 -19.34
CA CYS A 84 -1.46 33.91 -18.35
C CYS A 84 -2.62 34.78 -17.81
N PRO A 85 -2.82 34.90 -16.49
CA PRO A 85 -3.92 35.68 -15.92
C PRO A 85 -3.82 37.20 -16.18
N PHE A 86 -2.63 37.70 -16.53
CA PHE A 86 -2.39 39.13 -16.76
C PHE A 86 -2.51 39.51 -18.24
N CYS A 87 -1.98 38.70 -19.15
CA CYS A 87 -1.96 39.01 -20.58
C CYS A 87 -2.87 38.13 -21.44
N GLN A 88 -3.55 37.14 -20.84
CA GLN A 88 -4.48 36.20 -21.48
C GLN A 88 -3.89 35.42 -22.65
N ARG A 89 -2.56 35.33 -22.70
CA ARG A 89 -1.83 34.64 -23.75
C ARG A 89 -1.48 33.22 -23.31
N GLU A 90 -1.51 32.29 -24.27
CA GLU A 90 -1.21 30.89 -24.05
C GLU A 90 0.23 30.72 -23.56
N LEU A 91 0.41 29.98 -22.46
CA LEU A 91 1.74 29.72 -21.87
C LEU A 91 2.39 28.45 -22.43
N LYS A 92 1.74 27.80 -23.41
CA LYS A 92 2.25 26.62 -24.09
C LYS A 92 3.37 27.02 -25.04
N ILE A 93 4.60 26.69 -24.66
CA ILE A 93 5.77 26.81 -25.51
C ILE A 93 5.96 25.43 -26.13
N ASP A 94 5.62 25.28 -27.42
CA ASP A 94 6.05 24.13 -28.23
C ASP A 94 7.57 24.20 -28.48
#